data_AF-A0A0Q7YQP3-F1
#
_entry.id   AF-A0A0Q7YQP3-F1
#
_cell.length_a   1.000
_cell.length_b   1.000
_cell.length_c   1.000
_cell.angle_alpha   90.00
_cell.angle_beta   90.00
_cell.angle_gamma   90.00
#
_symmetry.space_group_name_H-M   'P 1'
#
loop_
_entity.id
_entity.type
_entity.pdbx_description
1 polymer ?
#
loop_
_entity_poly.entity_id
_entity_poly.type
_entity_poly.pdbx_seq_one_letter_code
_entity_poly.pdbx_strand_id
1 'polypeptide(L)'
;MNLKIARQRQKALRDANRRAKRPDRDDVARVTLFWLIRRAIDKDQQMELAKFQNKIVSMLTDQGFDERECDAVFDDLVAKYRTGGSPFRRKIHLIHPAGTDGEV
;
A
#
# COMPACT_ATOMS: atom_id res chain seq x y z
N MET A 1 16.75 -28.51 5.98
CA MET A 1 15.37 -27.97 6.04
C MET A 1 14.74 -28.11 4.66
N ASN A 2 13.65 -28.87 4.51
CA ASN A 2 13.11 -29.25 3.19
C ASN A 2 12.31 -28.08 2.56
N LEU A 3 12.79 -27.56 1.43
CA LEU A 3 12.23 -26.39 0.72
C LEU A 3 10.75 -26.56 0.37
N LYS A 4 10.31 -27.81 0.12
CA LYS A 4 8.90 -28.14 -0.17
C LYS A 4 7.99 -27.87 1.03
N ILE A 5 8.43 -28.22 2.23
CA ILE A 5 7.66 -28.03 3.48
C ILE A 5 7.55 -26.54 3.82
N ALA A 6 8.64 -25.78 3.66
CA ALA A 6 8.63 -24.32 3.88
C ALA A 6 7.65 -23.62 2.93
N ARG A 7 7.66 -24.00 1.64
CA ARG A 7 6.74 -23.45 0.64
C ARG A 7 5.28 -23.78 0.94
N GLN A 8 4.99 -25.02 1.34
CA GLN A 8 3.63 -25.44 1.74
C GLN A 8 3.11 -24.66 2.95
N ARG A 9 3.94 -24.49 3.98
CA ARG A 9 3.60 -23.67 5.16
C ARG A 9 3.31 -22.22 4.78
N GLN A 10 4.14 -21.61 3.93
CA GLN A 10 3.92 -20.24 3.48
C GLN A 10 2.64 -20.10 2.66
N LYS A 11 2.30 -21.10 1.82
CA LYS A 11 1.04 -21.12 1.07
C LYS A 11 -0.16 -21.21 2.02
N ALA A 12 -0.14 -22.13 2.98
CA ALA A 12 -1.22 -22.29 3.96
C ALA A 12 -1.48 -20.99 4.76
N LEU A 13 -0.40 -20.30 5.18
CA LEU A 13 -0.50 -19.00 5.83
C LEU A 13 -1.13 -17.92 4.94
N ARG A 14 -0.74 -17.87 3.65
CA ARG A 14 -1.33 -16.92 2.69
C ARG A 14 -2.82 -17.19 2.47
N ASP A 15 -3.20 -18.45 2.33
CA ASP A 15 -4.59 -18.85 2.12
C ASP A 15 -5.46 -18.58 3.36
N ALA A 16 -4.93 -18.85 4.56
CA ALA A 16 -5.60 -18.51 5.81
C ALA A 16 -5.81 -16.99 5.97
N ASN A 17 -4.76 -16.19 5.72
CA ASN A 17 -4.88 -14.72 5.73
C ASN A 17 -5.90 -14.22 4.70
N ARG A 18 -5.92 -14.81 3.50
CA ARG A 18 -6.87 -14.48 2.44
C ARG A 18 -8.31 -14.78 2.86
N ARG A 19 -8.57 -15.95 3.45
CA ARG A 19 -9.90 -16.33 3.97
C ARG A 19 -10.34 -15.41 5.10
N ALA A 20 -9.43 -15.05 5.98
CA ALA A 20 -9.66 -14.10 7.06
C ALA A 20 -9.77 -12.63 6.58
N LYS A 21 -9.61 -12.35 5.27
CA LYS A 21 -9.56 -10.99 4.70
C LYS A 21 -8.59 -10.06 5.43
N ARG A 22 -7.49 -10.63 5.94
CA ARG A 22 -6.52 -9.90 6.74
C ARG A 22 -5.69 -9.00 5.81
N PRO A 23 -5.62 -7.68 6.06
CA PRO A 23 -4.74 -6.80 5.31
C PRO A 23 -3.27 -7.14 5.62
N ASP A 24 -2.41 -6.98 4.62
CA ASP A 24 -0.97 -7.03 4.84
C ASP A 24 -0.43 -5.65 5.30
N ARG A 25 0.86 -5.59 5.65
CA ARG A 25 1.49 -4.33 6.11
C ARG A 25 1.47 -3.25 5.03
N ASP A 26 1.60 -3.66 3.76
CA ASP A 26 1.63 -2.77 2.61
C ASP A 26 0.23 -2.20 2.32
N ASP A 27 -0.83 -2.97 2.54
CA ASP A 27 -2.22 -2.50 2.47
C ASP A 27 -2.47 -1.38 3.48
N VAL A 28 -2.02 -1.56 4.72
CA VAL A 28 -2.13 -0.52 5.75
C VAL A 28 -1.30 0.70 5.37
N ALA A 29 -0.04 0.51 4.96
CA ALA A 29 0.84 1.60 4.56
C ALA A 29 0.26 2.43 3.41
N ARG A 30 -0.27 1.78 2.37
CA ARG A 30 -0.88 2.46 1.22
C ARG A 30 -2.13 3.24 1.60
N VAL A 31 -2.97 2.70 2.50
CA VAL A 31 -4.17 3.42 2.99
C VAL A 31 -3.76 4.61 3.87
N THR A 32 -2.79 4.44 4.76
CA THR A 32 -2.29 5.51 5.62
C THR A 32 -1.70 6.66 4.79
N LEU A 33 -0.86 6.35 3.80
CA LEU A 33 -0.25 7.36 2.93
C LEU A 33 -1.30 8.13 2.12
N PHE A 34 -2.26 7.42 1.53
CA PHE A 34 -3.39 8.03 0.82
C PHE A 34 -4.15 9.01 1.72
N TRP A 35 -4.51 8.56 2.93
CA TRP A 35 -5.26 9.38 3.87
C TRP A 35 -4.47 10.62 4.33
N LEU A 36 -3.18 10.49 4.62
CA LEU A 36 -2.32 11.62 5.03
C LEU A 36 -2.24 12.69 3.95
N ILE A 37 -1.95 12.29 2.71
CA ILE A 37 -1.84 13.20 1.56
C ILE A 37 -3.20 13.89 1.31
N ARG A 38 -4.28 13.12 1.28
CA ARG A 38 -5.64 13.65 1.11
C ARG A 38 -6.00 14.67 2.17
N ARG A 39 -5.80 14.29 3.43
CA ARG A 39 -6.09 15.16 4.57
C ARG A 39 -5.33 16.47 4.48
N ALA A 40 -4.05 16.45 4.10
CA ALA A 40 -3.26 17.66 3.96
C ALA A 40 -3.79 18.57 2.85
N ILE A 41 -4.13 17.98 1.69
CA ILE A 41 -4.75 18.72 0.56
C ILE A 41 -6.09 19.33 0.98
N ASP A 42 -6.99 18.53 1.57
CA ASP A 42 -8.35 18.94 1.95
C ASP A 42 -8.34 20.04 3.02
N LYS A 43 -7.27 20.13 3.83
CA LYS A 43 -7.09 21.13 4.88
C LYS A 43 -6.18 22.31 4.48
N ASP A 44 -5.77 22.38 3.21
CA ASP A 44 -4.82 23.38 2.71
C ASP A 44 -3.48 23.42 3.47
N GLN A 45 -3.01 22.26 3.95
CA GLN A 45 -1.81 22.13 4.79
C GLN A 45 -0.55 21.84 3.97
N GLN A 46 -0.28 22.69 2.98
CA GLN A 46 0.76 22.46 1.97
C GLN A 46 2.17 22.43 2.59
N MET A 47 2.42 23.28 3.59
CA MET A 47 3.67 23.29 4.33
C MET A 47 3.91 22.01 5.13
N GLU A 48 2.86 21.43 5.71
CA GLU A 48 2.98 20.18 6.48
C GLU A 48 3.16 18.98 5.56
N LEU A 49 2.52 18.98 4.38
CA LEU A 49 2.76 17.97 3.36
C LEU A 49 4.22 17.99 2.87
N ALA A 50 4.79 19.16 2.63
CA ALA A 50 6.19 19.30 2.23
C ALA A 50 7.17 18.82 3.32
N LYS A 51 6.94 19.16 4.59
CA LYS A 51 7.74 18.63 5.71
C LYS A 51 7.66 17.11 5.81
N PHE A 52 6.46 16.56 5.60
CA PHE A 52 6.23 15.12 5.61
C PHE A 52 6.97 14.43 4.46
N GLN A 53 6.91 14.97 3.23
CA GLN A 53 7.69 14.49 2.09
C GLN A 53 9.18 14.47 2.39
N ASN A 54 9.75 15.60 2.82
CA ASN A 54 11.18 15.69 3.15
C ASN A 54 11.61 14.64 4.18
N LYS A 55 10.76 14.36 5.18
CA LYS A 55 11.07 13.34 6.19
C LYS A 55 11.06 11.93 5.59
N ILE A 56 10.09 11.59 4.75
CA ILE A 56 10.00 10.28 4.09
C ILE A 56 11.17 10.09 3.12
N VAL A 57 11.48 11.10 2.31
CA VAL A 57 12.60 11.09 1.36
C VAL A 57 13.91 10.88 2.10
N SER A 58 14.18 11.65 3.16
CA SER A 58 15.37 11.43 4.01
C SER A 58 15.46 10.01 4.55
N MET A 59 14.36 9.42 5.04
CA MET A 59 14.35 8.05 5.55
C MET A 59 14.58 6.99 4.45
N LEU A 60 14.21 7.27 3.20
CA LEU A 60 14.49 6.41 2.05
C LEU A 60 15.95 6.56 1.61
N THR A 61 16.46 7.79 1.56
CA THR A 61 17.88 8.05 1.26
C THR A 61 18.81 7.40 2.27
N ASP A 62 18.44 7.38 3.57
CA ASP A 62 19.18 6.66 4.62
C ASP A 62 19.26 5.13 4.36
N GLN A 63 18.33 4.57 3.58
CA GLN A 63 18.35 3.17 3.15
C GLN A 63 19.16 2.94 1.86
N GLY A 64 19.67 4.01 1.24
CA GLY A 64 20.46 3.98 0.00
C GLY A 64 19.65 4.20 -1.28
N PHE A 65 18.40 4.68 -1.20
CA PHE A 65 17.66 5.11 -2.38
C PHE A 65 18.15 6.48 -2.88
N ASP A 66 18.06 6.71 -4.20
CA ASP A 66 18.36 8.02 -4.77
C ASP A 66 17.30 9.04 -4.33
N GLU A 67 17.75 10.19 -3.82
CA GLU A 67 16.90 11.25 -3.27
C GLU A 67 15.94 11.80 -4.32
N ARG A 68 16.42 12.06 -5.55
CA ARG A 68 15.61 12.64 -6.63
C ARG A 68 14.54 11.67 -7.11
N GLU A 69 14.88 10.39 -7.20
CA GLU A 69 13.92 9.34 -7.51
C GLU A 69 12.86 9.20 -6.40
N CYS A 70 13.24 9.37 -5.13
CA CYS A 70 12.29 9.36 -4.02
C CYS A 70 11.32 10.54 -4.07
N ASP A 71 11.83 11.75 -4.35
CA ASP A 71 11.01 12.95 -4.54
C ASP A 71 10.02 12.78 -5.70
N ALA A 72 10.51 12.34 -6.87
CA ALA A 72 9.66 12.16 -8.04
C ALA A 72 8.51 11.16 -7.78
N VAL A 73 8.81 10.04 -7.12
CA VAL A 73 7.78 9.06 -6.74
C VAL A 73 6.78 9.64 -5.74
N PHE A 74 7.23 10.47 -4.80
CA PHE A 74 6.33 11.11 -3.83
C PHE A 74 5.40 12.13 -4.51
N ASP A 75 5.95 12.96 -5.39
CA ASP A 75 5.19 13.95 -6.17
C ASP A 75 4.13 13.28 -7.06
N ASP A 76 4.48 12.17 -7.72
CA ASP A 76 3.55 11.34 -8.48
C ASP A 76 2.40 10.80 -7.61
N LEU A 77 2.70 10.38 -6.37
CA LEU A 77 1.68 9.94 -5.42
C LEU A 77 0.75 11.09 -5.00
N VAL A 78 1.29 12.28 -4.74
CA VAL A 78 0.50 13.48 -4.44
C VAL A 78 -0.42 13.83 -5.61
N ALA A 79 0.11 13.86 -6.83
CA ALA A 79 -0.66 14.12 -8.05
C ALA A 79 -1.79 13.09 -8.24
N LYS A 80 -1.46 11.81 -8.10
CA LYS A 80 -2.43 10.71 -8.20
C LYS A 80 -3.54 10.84 -7.17
N TYR A 81 -3.18 11.08 -5.91
CA TYR A 81 -4.13 11.09 -4.80
C TYR A 81 -4.98 12.35 -4.74
N ARG A 82 -4.59 13.44 -5.41
CA ARG A 82 -5.44 14.62 -5.58
C ARG A 82 -6.74 14.30 -6.33
N THR A 83 -6.70 13.38 -7.30
CA THR A 83 -7.88 13.04 -8.13
C THR A 83 -8.89 12.21 -7.34
N GLY A 84 -10.16 12.66 -7.25
CA GLY A 84 -11.26 12.21 -6.37
C GLY A 84 -11.55 10.69 -6.21
N GLY A 85 -10.88 9.81 -6.93
CA GLY A 85 -11.10 8.36 -6.92
C GLY A 85 -10.27 7.60 -5.89
N SER A 86 -10.72 6.38 -5.57
CA SER A 86 -9.92 5.41 -4.83
C SER A 86 -8.75 4.92 -5.70
N PRO A 87 -7.49 5.10 -5.29
CA PRO A 87 -6.33 4.68 -6.07
C PRO A 87 -6.03 3.18 -5.93
N PHE A 88 -6.81 2.46 -5.11
CA PHE A 88 -6.51 1.08 -4.74
C PHE A 88 -7.03 0.09 -5.78
N ARG A 89 -6.13 -0.76 -6.26
CA ARG A 89 -6.52 -1.89 -7.12
C ARG A 89 -7.42 -2.84 -6.34
N ARG A 90 -8.56 -3.20 -6.95
CA ARG A 90 -9.48 -4.21 -6.44
C ARG A 90 -8.75 -5.54 -6.19
N LYS A 91 -8.93 -6.10 -4.98
CA LYS A 91 -8.44 -7.43 -4.61
C LYS A 91 -9.57 -8.45 -4.83
N ILE A 92 -9.43 -9.31 -5.84
CA ILE A 92 -10.47 -10.28 -6.25
C ILE A 92 -10.96 -11.15 -5.08
N HIS A 93 -10.05 -11.58 -4.21
CA HIS A 93 -10.39 -12.40 -3.04
C HIS A 93 -11.18 -11.65 -1.95
N LEU A 94 -11.28 -10.32 -2.02
CA LEU A 94 -12.17 -9.53 -1.17
C LEU A 94 -13.57 -9.40 -1.78
N ILE A 95 -13.71 -9.61 -3.10
CA ILE A 95 -14.97 -9.55 -3.85
C ILE A 95 -15.66 -10.91 -3.83
N HIS A 96 -14.89 -11.99 -4.08
CA HIS A 96 -15.38 -13.36 -4.02
C HIS A 96 -14.79 -14.05 -2.79
N PRO A 97 -15.53 -14.13 -1.67
CA PRO A 97 -15.13 -15.00 -0.58
C PRO A 97 -15.07 -16.44 -1.12
N ALA A 98 -14.00 -17.18 -0.80
CA ALA A 98 -13.86 -18.58 -1.21
C ALA A 98 -15.13 -19.34 -0.79
N GLY A 99 -15.94 -19.74 -1.77
CA GLY A 99 -17.32 -20.20 -1.58
C GLY A 99 -18.22 -20.03 -2.80
N THR A 100 -17.87 -19.20 -3.78
CA THR A 100 -18.45 -19.26 -5.14
C THR A 100 -17.46 -19.92 -6.08
N ASP A 101 -17.24 -21.21 -5.89
CA ASP A 101 -16.85 -22.07 -7.01
C ASP A 101 -18.11 -22.21 -7.90
N GLY A 102 -17.92 -22.07 -9.21
CA GLY A 102 -19.00 -21.78 -10.16
C GLY A 102 -20.14 -22.79 -10.21
N GLU A 103 -21.36 -22.25 -10.17
CA GLU A 103 -22.47 -22.75 -10.98
C GLU A 103 -22.72 -21.71 -12.08
N VAL A 104 -22.17 -21.97 -13.25
CA VAL A 104 -22.69 -21.62 -14.59
C VAL A 104 -22.24 -22.68 -15.56
#